data_AF-A0A3N5XR74-F1
#
_entry.id   AF-A0A3N5XR74-F1
#
_cell.length_a   1.000
_cell.length_b   1.000
_cell.length_c   1.000
_cell.angle_alpha   90.00
_cell.angle_beta   90.00
_cell.angle_gamma   90.00
#
_symmetry.space_group_name_H-M   'P 1'
#
loop_
_entity.id
_entity.type
_entity.pdbx_description
1 polymer ?
#
loop_
_entity_poly.entity_id
_entity_poly.type
_entity_poly.pdbx_seq_one_letter_code
_entity_poly.pdbx_strand_id
1 'polypeptide(L)' 'MQALIEHLVIGIAIGSVYAIIALGFILIYKGTGIFNMAQGSLMIIGAYICFLFSAALELPFWAACVLTLICSF' A
#
# COMPACT_ATOMS: atom_id res chain seq x y z
N MET A 1 -27.27 -8.98 12.74
CA MET A 1 -26.11 -9.90 12.74
C MET A 1 -25.23 -9.74 11.51
N GLN A 2 -25.81 -9.70 10.30
CA GLN A 2 -25.05 -9.55 9.04
C GLN A 2 -24.13 -8.32 9.01
N ALA A 3 -24.62 -7.14 9.44
CA ALA A 3 -23.80 -5.92 9.50
C ALA A 3 -22.55 -6.03 10.39
N LEU A 4 -22.62 -6.78 11.51
CA LEU A 4 -21.44 -6.96 12.37
C LEU A 4 -20.35 -7.77 11.65
N ILE A 5 -20.75 -8.83 10.94
CA ILE A 5 -19.83 -9.68 10.18
C ILE A 5 -19.20 -8.88 9.03
N GLU A 6 -19.98 -8.08 8.32
CA GLU A 6 -19.49 -7.22 7.23
C GLU A 6 -18.45 -6.21 7.74
N HIS A 7 -18.75 -5.49 8.82
CA HIS A 7 -17.81 -4.52 9.39
C HIS A 7 -16.56 -5.18 9.98
N LEU A 8 -16.68 -6.38 10.54
CA LEU A 8 -15.53 -7.15 11.02
C LEU A 8 -14.59 -7.49 9.86
N VAL A 9 -15.14 -7.98 8.73
CA VAL A 9 -14.36 -8.32 7.54
C VAL A 9 -13.68 -7.09 6.95
N ILE A 10 -14.41 -5.97 6.82
CA ILE A 10 -13.84 -4.71 6.34
C ILE A 10 -12.74 -4.23 7.28
N GLY A 11 -12.96 -4.29 8.59
CA GLY A 11 -11.97 -3.91 9.60
C GLY A 11 -10.69 -4.76 9.52
N ILE A 12 -10.81 -6.07 9.35
CA ILE A 12 -9.67 -6.98 9.15
C ILE A 12 -8.95 -6.66 7.84
N ALA A 13 -9.69 -6.41 6.75
CA ALA A 13 -9.10 -6.10 5.46
C ALA A 13 -8.26 -4.81 5.52
N ILE A 14 -8.84 -3.73 6.06
CA ILE A 14 -8.14 -2.45 6.23
C ILE A 14 -6.98 -2.58 7.22
N GLY A 15 -7.19 -3.27 8.34
CA GLY A 15 -6.16 -3.53 9.35
C GLY A 15 -4.96 -4.30 8.78
N SER A 16 -5.22 -5.26 7.88
CA SER A 16 -4.17 -6.03 7.19
C SER A 16 -3.31 -5.16 6.29
N VAL A 17 -3.91 -4.19 5.58
CA VAL A 17 -3.16 -3.21 4.78
C VAL A 17 -2.25 -2.37 5.67
N TYR A 18 -2.76 -1.84 6.78
CA TYR A 18 -1.93 -1.07 7.73
C TYR A 18 -0.84 -1.91 8.40
N ALA A 19 -1.12 -3.18 8.70
CA ALA A 19 -0.13 -4.10 9.26
C ALA A 19 1.03 -4.36 8.29
N ILE A 20 0.75 -4.52 6.99
CA ILE A 20 1.78 -4.67 5.94
C ILE A 20 2.64 -3.40 5.84
N ILE A 21 2.01 -2.21 5.88
CA ILE A 21 2.73 -0.93 5.85
C ILE A 21 3.66 -0.81 7.07
N ALA A 22 3.17 -1.12 8.27
CA ALA A 22 3.96 -1.11 9.49
C ALA A 22 5.12 -2.13 9.44
N LEU A 23 4.89 -3.31 8.84
CA LEU A 23 5.93 -4.32 8.60
C LEU A 23 7.04 -3.79 7.68
N GLY A 24 6.71 -3.05 6.61
CA GLY A 24 7.72 -2.42 5.76
C GLY A 24 8.63 -1.45 6.54
N PHE A 25 8.02 -0.58 7.35
CA PHE A 25 8.74 0.35 8.22
C PHE A 25 9.66 -0.36 9.23
N ILE A 26 9.15 -1.38 9.94
CA ILE A 26 9.94 -2.07 10.97
C ILE A 26 11.10 -2.88 10.38
N LEU A 27 10.94 -3.44 9.18
CA LEU A 27 12.00 -4.18 8.50
C LEU A 27 13.19 -3.26 8.16
N ILE A 28 12.91 -2.07 7.63
CA ILE A 28 13.95 -1.08 7.34
C ILE A 28 14.61 -0.60 8.63
N TYR A 29 13.81 -0.29 9.66
CA TYR A 29 14.34 0.14 10.95
C TYR A 29 15.23 -0.93 11.60
N LYS A 30 14.80 -2.20 11.60
CA LYS A 30 15.61 -3.30 12.13
C LYS A 30 16.91 -3.52 11.37
N GLY A 31 16.91 -3.32 10.05
CA GLY A 31 18.11 -3.49 9.22
C GLY A 31 19.10 -2.33 9.33
N THR A 32 18.61 -1.10 9.55
CA THR A 32 19.45 0.11 9.49
C THR A 32 19.71 0.76 10.86
N GLY A 33 18.86 0.49 11.86
CA GLY A 33 18.82 1.22 13.12
C GLY A 33 18.33 2.67 13.00
N ILE A 34 17.96 3.10 11.79
CA ILE A 34 17.59 4.48 11.48
C ILE A 34 16.11 4.53 11.15
N PHE A 35 15.40 5.47 11.80
CA PHE A 35 14.01 5.74 11.45
C PHE A 35 13.94 6.55 10.15
N ASN A 36 13.52 5.91 9.06
CA ASN A 36 13.47 6.54 7.74
C ASN A 36 12.18 7.35 7.55
N MET A 37 12.27 8.68 7.66
CA MET A 37 11.13 9.58 7.44
C MET A 37 10.75 9.77 5.96
N ALA A 38 11.59 9.34 5.01
CA ALA A 38 11.28 9.38 3.58
C ALA A 38 10.30 8.27 3.16
N GLN A 39 10.01 7.29 4.01
CA GLN A 39 9.05 6.24 3.71
C GLN A 39 7.64 6.79 3.38
N GLY A 40 7.22 7.88 4.02
CA GLY A 40 5.96 8.52 3.70
C GLY A 40 5.93 9.13 2.29
N SER A 41 7.00 9.80 1.87
CA SER A 41 7.08 10.37 0.51
C SER A 41 7.21 9.29 -0.56
N LEU A 42 7.94 8.19 -0.29
CA LEU A 42 8.02 7.04 -1.19
C LEU A 42 6.65 6.37 -1.40
N MET A 43 5.86 6.23 -0.34
CA MET A 43 4.50 5.69 -0.43
C MET A 43 3.59 6.55 -1.32
N ILE A 44 3.71 7.88 -1.25
CA ILE A 44 2.95 8.80 -2.12
C ILE A 44 3.33 8.63 -3.59
N ILE A 45 4.63 8.45 -3.89
CA ILE A 45 5.09 8.22 -5.27
C ILE A 45 4.47 6.94 -5.84
N GLY A 46 4.50 5.84 -5.09
CA GLY A 46 3.86 4.58 -5.50
C GLY A 46 2.35 4.75 -5.76
N ALA A 47 1.65 5.46 -4.87
CA ALA A 47 0.23 5.76 -5.04
C ALA A 47 -0.04 6.59 -6.30
N TYR A 48 0.78 7.59 -6.58
CA TYR A 48 0.64 8.43 -7.77
C TYR A 48 0.91 7.65 -9.07
N ILE A 49 1.90 6.76 -9.09
CA ILE A 49 2.16 5.88 -10.23
C ILE A 49 0.97 4.93 -10.48
N CYS A 50 0.39 4.36 -9.41
CA CYS A 50 -0.81 3.53 -9.52
C CYS A 50 -1.99 4.32 -10.09
N PHE A 51 -2.22 5.54 -9.57
CA PHE A 51 -3.24 6.44 -10.10
C PHE A 51 -3.03 6.77 -11.59
N LEU A 52 -1.79 7.03 -12.00
CA LEU A 52 -1.45 7.29 -13.40
C LEU A 52 -1.86 6.10 -14.29
N PHE A 53 -1.52 4.87 -13.90
CA PHE A 53 -1.89 3.68 -14.67
C PHE A 53 -3.39 3.38 -14.64
N SER A 54 -4.04 3.48 -13.48
CA SER A 54 -5.45 3.10 -13.33
C SER A 54 -6.43 4.16 -13.83
N ALA A 55 -6.13 5.45 -13.63
CA ALA A 55 -7.07 6.54 -13.89
C ALA A 55 -6.71 7.37 -15.12
N ALA A 56 -5.42 7.63 -15.38
CA ALA A 56 -5.03 8.44 -16.55
C ALA A 56 -4.87 7.59 -17.82
N LEU A 57 -4.38 6.35 -17.67
CA LEU A 57 -4.22 5.39 -18.77
C LEU A 57 -5.36 4.35 -18.83
N GLU A 58 -6.32 4.42 -17.91
CA GLU A 58 -7.51 3.57 -17.84
C GLU A 58 -7.21 2.06 -17.89
N LEU A 59 -6.03 1.65 -17.39
CA LEU A 59 -5.65 0.24 -17.35
C LEU A 59 -6.48 -0.49 -16.28
N PRO A 60 -6.78 -1.78 -16.48
CA PRO A 60 -7.46 -2.57 -15.47
C PRO A 60 -6.61 -2.58 -14.18
N PHE A 61 -7.28 -2.45 -13.03
CA PHE A 61 -6.62 -2.26 -11.73
C PHE A 61 -5.50 -3.27 -11.45
N TRP A 62 -5.71 -4.54 -11.82
CA TRP A 62 -4.68 -5.58 -11.68
C TRP A 62 -3.42 -5.31 -12.51
N ALA A 63 -3.56 -4.85 -13.76
CA ALA A 63 -2.42 -4.47 -14.58
C ALA A 63 -1.73 -3.22 -14.04
N ALA A 64 -2.51 -2.23 -13.60
CA ALA A 64 -1.99 -1.02 -12.96
C ALA A 64 -1.17 -1.36 -11.71
N CYS A 65 -1.66 -2.22 -10.81
CA CYS A 65 -0.93 -2.65 -9.62
C CYS A 65 0.41 -3.33 -9.95
N VAL A 66 0.41 -4.26 -10.92
CA VAL A 66 1.65 -4.97 -11.31
C VAL A 66 2.65 -3.99 -11.93
N LEU A 67 2.21 -3.09 -12.80
CA LEU A 67 3.07 -2.06 -13.39
C LEU A 67 3.60 -1.10 -12.34
N THR A 68 2.79 -0.69 -11.36
CA THR A 68 3.26 0.12 -10.23
C THR A 68 4.35 -0.58 -9.45
N LEU A 69 4.19 -1.86 -9.11
CA LEU A 69 5.23 -2.61 -8.37
C LEU A 69 6.55 -2.71 -9.15
N ILE A 70 6.50 -2.74 -10.48
CA ILE A 70 7.70 -2.79 -11.33
C ILE A 70 8.33 -1.39 -11.47
N CYS A 71 7.52 -0.34 -11.54
CA CYS A 71 7.97 1.04 -11.75
C CYS A 71 8.30 1.81 -10.45
N SER A 72 7.74 1.43 -9.30
CA SER A 72 8.01 2.06 -8.01
C SER A 72 9.04 1.25 -7.21
N PHE A 73 10.06 1.92 -6.69
CA PHE A 73 11.16 1.33 -5.91
C PHE A 73 10.87 1.39 -4.41
#